data_AF-A0A1R1AHZ7-F1
#
_entry.id   AF-A0A1R1AHZ7-F1
#
_cell.length_a   1.000
_cell.length_b   1.000
_cell.length_c   1.000
_cell.angle_alpha   90.00
_cell.angle_beta   90.00
_cell.angle_gamma   90.00
#
_symmetry.space_group_name_H-M   'P 1'
#
loop_
_entity.id
_entity.type
_entity.pdbx_description
1 polymer ?
#
loop_
_entity_poly.entity_id
_entity_poly.type
_entity_poly.pdbx_seq_one_letter_code
_entity_poly.pdbx_strand_id
1 'polypeptide(L)'
;MNGNTFYMMIAFIAVLVLWRRTRSMYRPIRGNGIRLLIPLLFIIPGLSLIINPNVNEPAWAFGIAFGLGVIFSIPLIWTTNYEVREDNLIYSKKNWGFIAAFIGIVFIRFALRQELSDLDPQGKTALFMLVAFGYIIPWRVFSFIKFRRVANQLQLSKIN
;
A
#
# COMPACT_ATOMS: atom_id res chain seq x y z
N MET A 1 21.02 -17.46 -5.72
CA MET A 1 20.82 -17.01 -4.32
C MET A 1 20.21 -18.16 -3.56
N ASN A 2 20.77 -18.54 -2.40
CA ASN A 2 20.16 -19.56 -1.55
C ASN A 2 18.76 -19.07 -1.11
N GLY A 3 17.76 -19.96 -1.03
CA GLY A 3 16.40 -19.58 -0.61
C GLY A 3 16.39 -18.77 0.69
N ASN A 4 17.24 -19.17 1.65
CA ASN A 4 17.42 -18.47 2.93
C ASN A 4 17.85 -17.00 2.79
N THR A 5 18.77 -16.66 1.88
CA THR A 5 19.22 -15.27 1.71
C THR A 5 18.15 -14.38 1.07
N PHE A 6 17.31 -14.94 0.20
CA PHE A 6 16.17 -14.23 -0.38
C PHE A 6 15.10 -13.87 0.68
N TYR A 7 14.73 -14.82 1.53
CA TYR A 7 13.75 -14.57 2.60
C TYR A 7 14.26 -13.57 3.64
N MET A 8 15.54 -13.67 4.03
CA MET A 8 16.18 -12.70 4.93
C MET A 8 16.16 -11.28 4.37
N MET A 9 16.44 -11.10 3.07
CA MET A 9 16.41 -9.79 2.43
C MET A 9 15.00 -9.17 2.45
N ILE A 10 13.96 -9.95 2.16
CA ILE A 10 12.58 -9.44 2.18
C ILE A 10 12.14 -9.11 3.60
N ALA A 11 12.46 -9.97 4.58
CA ALA A 11 12.17 -9.70 5.98
C ALA A 11 12.83 -8.38 6.43
N PHE A 12 14.09 -8.16 6.05
CA PHE A 12 14.81 -6.92 6.32
C PHE A 12 14.14 -5.70 5.68
N ILE A 13 13.76 -5.78 4.40
CA ILE A 13 13.04 -4.70 3.71
C ILE A 13 11.69 -4.42 4.39
N ALA A 14 10.93 -5.46 4.75
CA ALA A 14 9.64 -5.32 5.43
C ALA A 14 9.79 -4.62 6.79
N VAL A 15 10.80 -5.01 7.58
CA VAL A 15 11.13 -4.36 8.86
C VAL A 15 11.50 -2.90 8.64
N LEU A 16 12.35 -2.59 7.66
CA LEU A 16 12.72 -1.20 7.34
C LEU A 16 11.50 -0.35 6.94
N VAL A 17 10.61 -0.90 6.11
CA VAL A 17 9.38 -0.21 5.67
C VAL A 17 8.46 0.05 6.87
N LEU A 18 8.24 -0.95 7.73
CA LEU A 18 7.44 -0.80 8.94
C LEU A 18 8.08 0.18 9.93
N TRP A 19 9.40 0.12 10.12
CA TRP A 19 10.13 1.04 10.99
C TRP A 19 10.00 2.49 10.52
N ARG A 20 10.24 2.75 9.23
CA ARG A 20 10.06 4.08 8.63
C ARG A 20 8.62 4.57 8.75
N ARG A 21 7.63 3.69 8.53
CA ARG A 21 6.20 4.02 8.63
C ARG A 21 5.82 4.36 10.06
N THR A 22 6.24 3.57 11.04
CA THR A 22 6.00 3.81 12.47
C THR A 22 6.62 5.13 12.90
N ARG A 23 7.86 5.43 12.49
CA ARG A 23 8.49 6.75 12.73
C ARG A 23 7.71 7.90 12.10
N SER A 24 7.15 7.69 10.91
CA SER A 24 6.29 8.67 10.24
C SER A 24 5.00 8.97 11.01
N MET A 25 4.51 8.05 11.86
CA MET A 25 3.32 8.29 12.70
C MET A 25 3.59 9.29 13.84
N TYR A 26 4.85 9.49 14.22
CA TYR A 26 5.25 10.47 15.25
C TYR A 26 5.49 11.87 14.68
N ARG A 27 5.42 12.04 13.35
CA ARG A 27 5.62 13.34 12.70
C ARG A 27 4.27 13.90 12.24
N PRO A 28 4.02 15.20 12.43
CA PRO A 28 2.78 15.81 11.98
C PRO A 28 2.73 15.83 10.46
N ILE A 29 1.55 15.54 9.91
CA ILE A 29 1.29 15.65 8.47
C ILE A 29 0.99 17.11 8.16
N ARG A 30 2.03 17.87 7.81
CA ARG A 30 1.91 19.30 7.48
C ARG A 30 1.43 19.52 6.04
N GLY A 31 0.63 20.57 5.85
CA GLY A 31 0.16 21.07 4.56
C GLY A 31 -1.07 20.34 4.00
N ASN A 32 -1.24 20.39 2.67
CA ASN A 32 -2.44 19.88 1.98
C ASN A 32 -2.56 18.34 1.94
N GLY A 33 -1.65 17.59 2.56
CA GLY A 33 -1.69 16.12 2.57
C GLY A 33 -1.21 15.44 1.29
N ILE A 34 -0.74 16.18 0.29
CA ILE A 34 -0.26 15.65 -1.02
C ILE A 34 0.84 14.59 -0.83
N ARG A 35 1.66 14.70 0.23
CA ARG A 35 2.67 13.70 0.58
C ARG A 35 2.13 12.29 0.78
N LEU A 36 0.83 12.14 1.10
CA LEU A 36 0.18 10.83 1.22
C LEU A 36 -0.01 10.14 -0.14
N LEU A 37 -0.07 10.92 -1.23
CA LEU A 37 -0.28 10.44 -2.60
C LEU A 37 1.02 10.17 -3.36
N ILE A 38 2.17 10.63 -2.84
CA ILE A 38 3.50 10.37 -3.43
C ILE A 38 3.73 8.89 -3.82
N PRO A 39 3.31 7.88 -3.02
CA PRO A 39 3.47 6.49 -3.42
C PRO A 39 2.78 6.13 -4.74
N LEU A 40 1.72 6.84 -5.14
CA LEU A 40 1.06 6.63 -6.43
C LEU A 40 1.93 7.09 -7.60
N LEU A 41 2.71 8.16 -7.43
CA LEU A 41 3.62 8.61 -8.47
C LEU A 41 4.77 7.62 -8.69
N PHE A 42 5.28 7.04 -7.60
CA PHE A 42 6.37 6.06 -7.67
C PHE A 42 5.97 4.72 -8.30
N ILE A 43 4.67 4.40 -8.36
CA ILE A 43 4.21 3.14 -8.94
C ILE A 43 3.94 3.24 -10.45
N ILE A 44 3.83 4.45 -11.00
CA ILE A 44 3.56 4.72 -12.43
C ILE A 44 4.51 3.96 -13.37
N PRO A 45 5.84 3.93 -13.15
CA PRO A 45 6.75 3.22 -14.06
C PRO A 45 6.40 1.75 -14.24
N GLY A 46 5.84 1.09 -13.22
CA GLY A 46 5.45 -0.32 -13.34
C GLY A 46 4.18 -0.55 -14.17
N LEU A 47 3.48 0.50 -14.62
CA LEU A 47 2.42 0.36 -15.62
C LEU A 47 2.97 -0.18 -16.95
N SER A 48 4.23 0.15 -17.28
CA SER A 48 4.92 -0.41 -18.45
C SER A 48 5.02 -1.94 -18.41
N LEU A 49 5.09 -2.54 -17.21
CA LEU A 49 5.14 -3.99 -17.02
C LEU A 49 3.80 -4.66 -17.31
N ILE A 50 2.69 -3.91 -17.19
CA ILE A 50 1.33 -4.40 -17.42
C ILE A 50 0.96 -4.26 -18.91
N ILE A 51 1.36 -3.15 -19.56
CA ILE A 51 1.05 -2.86 -20.97
C ILE A 51 2.06 -3.53 -21.93
N ASN A 52 2.99 -4.31 -21.40
CA ASN A 52 4.02 -4.95 -22.23
C ASN A 52 3.41 -5.96 -23.21
N PRO A 53 3.65 -5.83 -24.53
CA PRO A 53 3.08 -6.73 -25.55
C PRO A 53 3.55 -8.18 -25.43
N ASN A 54 4.63 -8.45 -24.69
CA ASN A 54 5.13 -9.80 -24.44
C ASN A 54 4.35 -10.52 -23.33
N VAL A 55 3.39 -9.86 -22.67
CA VAL A 55 2.54 -10.46 -21.66
C VAL A 55 1.37 -11.17 -22.33
N ASN A 56 1.43 -12.50 -22.37
CA ASN A 56 0.44 -13.36 -23.04
C ASN A 56 -0.65 -13.87 -22.08
N GLU A 57 -0.82 -13.24 -20.92
CA GLU A 57 -1.80 -13.66 -19.91
C GLU A 57 -3.23 -13.27 -20.32
N PRO A 58 -4.23 -14.11 -20.04
CA PRO A 58 -5.59 -13.82 -20.44
C PRO A 58 -6.21 -12.68 -19.62
N ALA A 59 -7.12 -11.91 -20.22
CA ALA A 59 -7.74 -10.73 -19.60
C ALA A 59 -8.43 -11.03 -18.24
N TRP A 60 -9.00 -12.23 -18.07
CA TRP A 60 -9.63 -12.63 -16.81
C TRP A 60 -8.62 -12.71 -15.65
N ALA A 61 -7.37 -13.09 -15.91
CA ALA A 61 -6.32 -13.17 -14.89
C ALA A 61 -5.99 -11.77 -14.34
N PHE A 62 -5.96 -10.75 -15.21
CA PHE A 62 -5.81 -9.36 -14.79
C PHE A 62 -6.99 -8.87 -13.94
N GLY A 63 -8.23 -9.25 -14.30
CA GLY A 63 -9.42 -8.94 -13.51
C GLY A 63 -9.34 -9.50 -12.09
N ILE A 64 -8.94 -10.76 -11.95
CA ILE A 64 -8.76 -11.42 -10.64
C ILE A 64 -7.61 -10.76 -9.86
N ALA A 65 -6.47 -10.51 -10.50
CA ALA A 65 -5.32 -9.87 -9.87
C ALA A 65 -5.67 -8.47 -9.32
N PHE A 66 -6.37 -7.66 -10.12
CA PHE A 66 -6.84 -6.36 -9.67
C PHE A 66 -7.85 -6.49 -8.52
N GLY A 67 -8.83 -7.38 -8.64
CA GLY A 67 -9.83 -7.63 -7.60
C GLY A 67 -9.22 -8.06 -6.27
N LEU A 68 -8.26 -8.99 -6.29
CA LEU A 68 -7.50 -9.40 -5.11
C LEU A 68 -6.74 -8.23 -4.48
N GLY A 69 -6.11 -7.39 -5.30
CA GLY A 69 -5.49 -6.16 -4.83
C GLY A 69 -6.50 -5.25 -4.12
N VAL A 70 -7.67 -5.00 -4.71
CA VAL A 70 -8.71 -4.17 -4.08
C VAL A 70 -9.17 -4.77 -2.75
N ILE A 71 -9.34 -6.09 -2.66
CA ILE A 71 -9.69 -6.78 -1.41
C ILE A 71 -8.60 -6.56 -0.34
N PHE A 72 -7.32 -6.69 -0.70
CA PHE A 72 -6.22 -6.42 0.23
C PHE A 72 -6.10 -4.95 0.65
N SER A 73 -6.67 -4.02 -0.12
CA SER A 73 -6.74 -2.61 0.27
C SER A 73 -7.64 -2.36 1.47
N ILE A 74 -8.71 -3.16 1.64
CA ILE A 74 -9.75 -2.97 2.65
C ILE A 74 -9.16 -2.94 4.09
N PRO A 75 -8.40 -3.95 4.54
CA PRO A 75 -7.83 -3.92 5.89
C PRO A 75 -6.82 -2.77 6.07
N LEU A 76 -6.06 -2.41 5.03
CA LEU A 76 -5.14 -1.26 5.08
C LEU A 76 -5.89 0.07 5.24
N ILE A 77 -7.00 0.25 4.53
CA ILE A 77 -7.85 1.44 4.61
C ILE A 77 -8.49 1.53 5.99
N TRP A 78 -9.06 0.43 6.48
CA TRP A 78 -9.76 0.40 7.76
C TRP A 78 -8.81 0.69 8.93
N THR A 79 -7.60 0.15 8.85
CA THR A 79 -6.58 0.34 9.88
C THR A 79 -5.88 1.70 9.82
N THR A 80 -5.93 2.40 8.68
CA THR A 80 -5.36 3.74 8.54
C THR A 80 -6.37 4.81 8.98
N ASN A 81 -6.11 5.43 10.12
CA ASN A 81 -6.92 6.54 10.65
C ASN A 81 -6.03 7.71 11.08
N TYR A 82 -6.64 8.87 11.30
CA TYR A 82 -5.96 10.11 11.69
C TYR A 82 -6.62 10.71 12.92
N GLU A 83 -5.81 11.40 13.72
CA GLU A 83 -6.22 12.07 14.96
C GLU A 83 -5.58 13.46 15.02
N VAL A 84 -6.28 14.41 15.65
CA VAL A 84 -5.71 15.70 16.02
C VAL A 84 -5.17 15.56 17.44
N ARG A 85 -3.95 16.04 17.68
CA ARG A 85 -3.32 16.04 19.02
C ARG A 85 -3.37 17.44 19.64
N GLU A 86 -2.90 17.53 20.88
CA GLU A 86 -2.89 18.75 21.71
C GLU A 86 -2.21 19.95 21.03
N ASP A 87 -1.25 19.69 20.13
CA ASP A 87 -0.56 20.71 19.34
C ASP A 87 -1.38 21.24 18.14
N ASN A 88 -2.66 20.84 18.02
CA ASN A 88 -3.53 21.15 16.90
C ASN A 88 -2.96 20.72 15.53
N LEU A 89 -2.10 19.69 15.51
CA LEU A 89 -1.60 19.08 14.29
C LEU A 89 -2.22 17.69 14.08
N ILE A 90 -2.26 17.27 12.81
CA ILE A 90 -2.86 16.00 12.41
C ILE A 90 -1.78 14.93 12.33
N TYR A 91 -2.01 13.83 13.03
CA TYR A 91 -1.14 12.66 13.08
C TYR A 91 -1.86 11.43 12.54
N SER A 92 -1.08 10.45 12.08
CA SER A 92 -1.63 9.11 11.84
C SER A 92 -1.83 8.41 13.18
N LYS A 93 -3.05 7.91 13.42
CA LYS A 93 -3.40 7.15 14.62
C LYS A 93 -2.57 5.88 14.68
N LYS A 94 -2.01 5.59 15.86
CA LYS A 94 -1.30 4.33 16.11
C LYS A 94 -2.30 3.18 16.02
N ASN A 95 -2.10 2.28 15.07
CA ASN A 95 -2.95 1.11 14.92
C ASN A 95 -2.10 -0.14 14.69
N TRP A 96 -2.09 -1.05 15.66
CA TRP A 96 -1.44 -2.36 15.53
C TRP A 96 -2.04 -3.20 14.38
N GLY A 97 -3.32 -3.00 14.09
CA GLY A 97 -3.98 -3.64 12.96
C GLY A 97 -3.34 -3.29 11.61
N PHE A 98 -2.73 -2.11 11.48
CA PHE A 98 -2.01 -1.76 10.25
C PHE A 98 -0.78 -2.66 10.04
N ILE A 99 -0.04 -2.93 11.12
CA ILE A 99 1.14 -3.79 11.09
C ILE A 99 0.70 -5.22 10.76
N ALA A 100 -0.35 -5.71 11.41
CA ALA A 100 -0.92 -7.04 11.14
C ALA A 100 -1.40 -7.17 9.68
N ALA A 101 -2.12 -6.17 9.14
CA ALA A 101 -2.57 -6.14 7.75
C ALA A 101 -1.39 -6.13 6.76
N PHE A 102 -0.35 -5.34 7.04
CA PHE A 102 0.84 -5.29 6.20
C PHE A 102 1.58 -6.63 6.18
N ILE A 103 1.80 -7.24 7.35
CA ILE A 103 2.43 -8.56 7.48
C ILE A 103 1.60 -9.61 6.74
N GLY A 104 0.28 -9.60 6.90
CA GLY A 104 -0.63 -10.50 6.19
C GLY A 104 -0.48 -10.41 4.66
N ILE A 105 -0.44 -9.19 4.11
CA ILE A 105 -0.25 -8.98 2.67
C ILE A 105 1.13 -9.49 2.20
N VAL A 106 2.18 -9.29 3.00
CA VAL A 106 3.51 -9.83 2.69
C VAL A 106 3.49 -11.35 2.65
N PHE A 107 2.87 -12.02 3.62
CA PHE A 107 2.71 -13.48 3.64
C PHE A 107 1.91 -13.99 2.45
N ILE A 108 0.76 -13.37 2.16
CA ILE A 108 -0.07 -13.76 1.02
C ILE A 108 0.72 -13.60 -0.29
N ARG A 109 1.54 -12.55 -0.42
CA ARG A 109 2.42 -12.39 -1.58
C ARG A 109 3.42 -13.52 -1.75
N PHE A 110 3.92 -14.11 -0.65
CA PHE A 110 4.78 -15.27 -0.73
C PHE A 110 4.02 -16.50 -1.18
N ALA A 111 2.84 -16.75 -0.61
CA ALA A 111 1.99 -17.87 -1.02
C ALA A 111 1.66 -17.77 -2.52
N LEU A 112 1.17 -16.62 -2.98
CA LEU A 112 0.87 -16.38 -4.40
C LEU A 112 2.09 -16.60 -5.31
N ARG A 113 3.30 -16.29 -4.84
CA ARG A 113 4.51 -16.46 -5.66
C ARG A 113 4.84 -17.93 -5.87
N GLN A 114 4.54 -18.78 -4.90
CA GLN A 114 4.76 -20.22 -4.99
C GLN A 114 3.75 -20.86 -5.94
N GLU A 115 2.46 -20.53 -5.81
CA GLU A 115 1.40 -21.07 -6.68
C GLU A 115 1.55 -20.66 -8.15
N LEU A 116 2.13 -19.49 -8.40
CA LEU A 116 2.34 -18.97 -9.76
C LEU A 116 3.71 -19.37 -10.32
N SER A 117 4.41 -20.37 -9.78
CA SER A 117 5.75 -20.79 -10.23
C SER A 117 5.82 -21.12 -11.72
N ASP A 118 4.73 -21.66 -12.27
CA ASP A 118 4.70 -22.25 -13.60
C ASP A 118 4.36 -21.25 -14.72
N LEU A 119 3.94 -20.03 -14.35
CA LEU A 119 3.66 -18.96 -15.31
C LEU A 119 4.93 -18.36 -15.90
N ASP A 120 4.78 -17.83 -17.13
CA ASP A 120 5.80 -17.05 -17.81
C ASP A 120 6.31 -15.92 -16.89
N PRO A 121 7.64 -15.70 -16.79
CA PRO A 121 8.20 -14.68 -15.91
C PRO A 121 7.64 -13.28 -16.14
N GLN A 122 7.29 -12.92 -17.38
CA GLN A 122 6.77 -11.59 -17.72
C GLN A 122 5.29 -11.47 -17.30
N GLY A 123 4.48 -12.48 -17.62
CA GLY A 123 3.08 -12.56 -17.20
C GLY A 123 2.91 -12.51 -15.68
N LYS A 124 3.72 -13.30 -14.98
CA LYS A 124 3.79 -13.29 -13.51
C LYS A 124 4.11 -11.89 -12.98
N THR A 125 5.13 -11.24 -13.53
CA THR A 125 5.52 -9.89 -13.09
C THR A 125 4.41 -8.88 -13.31
N ALA A 126 3.72 -8.93 -14.45
CA ALA A 126 2.59 -8.06 -14.78
C ALA A 126 1.41 -8.25 -13.81
N LEU A 127 1.03 -9.49 -13.52
CA LEU A 127 -0.05 -9.79 -12.58
C LEU A 127 0.28 -9.35 -11.15
N PHE A 128 1.50 -9.61 -10.68
CA PHE A 128 1.97 -9.16 -9.36
C PHE A 128 1.99 -7.63 -9.25
N MET A 129 2.36 -6.96 -10.33
CA MET A 129 2.32 -5.51 -10.43
C MET A 129 0.87 -5.01 -10.35
N LEU A 130 -0.06 -5.64 -11.07
CA LEU A 130 -1.47 -5.25 -11.04
C LEU A 130 -2.12 -5.45 -9.67
N VAL A 131 -1.79 -6.53 -8.95
CA VAL A 131 -2.19 -6.68 -7.53
C VAL A 131 -1.65 -5.50 -6.71
N ALA A 132 -0.40 -5.09 -6.94
CA ALA A 132 0.22 -3.93 -6.28
C ALA A 132 -0.58 -2.64 -6.50
N PHE A 133 -0.93 -2.35 -7.75
CA PHE A 133 -1.78 -1.24 -8.10
C PHE A 133 -3.15 -1.33 -7.42
N GLY A 134 -3.75 -2.51 -7.45
CA GLY A 134 -5.07 -2.79 -6.87
C GLY A 134 -5.16 -2.49 -5.37
N TYR A 135 -4.11 -2.74 -4.59
CA TYR A 135 -4.13 -2.36 -3.16
C TYR A 135 -3.58 -0.97 -2.85
N ILE A 136 -2.57 -0.49 -3.60
CA ILE A 136 -1.90 0.80 -3.31
C ILE A 136 -2.80 1.98 -3.69
N ILE A 137 -3.47 1.91 -4.85
CA ILE A 137 -4.31 3.01 -5.33
C ILE A 137 -5.45 3.29 -4.33
N PRO A 138 -6.36 2.34 -4.04
CA PRO A 138 -7.48 2.62 -3.16
C PRO A 138 -6.99 3.00 -1.77
N TRP A 139 -5.98 2.30 -1.24
CA TRP A 139 -5.45 2.61 0.09
C TRP A 139 -4.96 4.06 0.22
N ARG A 140 -4.19 4.57 -0.76
CA ARG A 140 -3.69 5.96 -0.70
C ARG A 140 -4.76 7.00 -0.96
N VAL A 141 -5.68 6.74 -1.89
CA VAL A 141 -6.82 7.62 -2.17
C VAL A 141 -7.70 7.76 -0.92
N PHE A 142 -8.12 6.65 -0.31
CA PHE A 142 -8.93 6.69 0.91
C PHE A 142 -8.17 7.26 2.12
N SER A 143 -6.86 6.98 2.22
CA SER A 143 -6.01 7.60 3.24
C SER A 143 -5.97 9.12 3.11
N PHE A 144 -5.93 9.64 1.89
CA PHE A 144 -5.95 11.08 1.63
C PHE A 144 -7.33 11.69 1.94
N ILE A 145 -8.42 11.03 1.55
CA ILE A 145 -9.79 11.46 1.85
C ILE A 145 -10.02 11.54 3.37
N LYS A 146 -9.63 10.51 4.13
CA LYS A 146 -9.73 10.50 5.59
C LYS A 146 -8.94 11.64 6.22
N PHE A 147 -7.73 11.90 5.72
CA PHE A 147 -6.91 13.02 6.19
C PHE A 147 -7.61 14.37 5.93
N ARG A 148 -8.12 14.59 4.71
CA ARG A 148 -8.83 15.83 4.34
C ARG A 148 -10.08 16.04 5.18
N ARG A 149 -10.81 14.98 5.53
CA ARG A 149 -11.98 15.05 6.41
C ARG A 149 -11.60 15.59 7.80
N VAL A 150 -10.54 15.05 8.41
CA VAL A 150 -10.05 15.52 9.72
C VAL A 150 -9.50 16.94 9.63
N ALA A 151 -8.80 17.28 8.54
CA ALA A 151 -8.29 18.63 8.31
C ALA A 151 -9.40 19.68 8.19
N ASN A 152 -10.48 19.37 7.47
CA ASN A 152 -11.63 20.26 7.34
C ASN A 152 -12.36 20.44 8.68
N GLN A 153 -12.52 19.36 9.47
CA GLN A 153 -13.13 19.43 10.81
C GLN A 153 -12.33 20.35 11.75
N LEU A 154 -11.00 20.24 11.72
CA LEU A 154 -10.11 21.10 12.49
C LEU A 154 -10.14 22.57 12.04
N GLN A 155 -10.41 22.84 10.77
CA GLN A 155 -10.59 24.21 10.29
C GLN A 155 -11.91 24.80 10.76
N LEU A 156 -13.01 24.04 10.71
CA LEU A 156 -14.32 24.47 11.19
C LEU A 156 -14.31 24.77 12.70
N SER A 157 -13.64 23.95 13.50
CA SER A 157 -13.53 24.16 14.96
C SER A 157 -12.68 25.36 15.36
N LYS A 158 -11.93 25.96 14.43
CA LYS A 158 -11.16 27.21 14.68
C LYS A 158 -11.95 28.47 14.31
N ILE A 159 -13.04 28.32 13.57
CA ILE A 159 -13.89 29.42 13.08
C ILE A 159 -15.05 29.68 14.06
N ASN A 160 -15.55 28.62 14.71
CA ASN A 160 -16.52 28.69 15.81
C ASN A 160 -15.81 28.92 17.15
#